data_AF-A0A503XK70-F1
#
_entry.id   AF-A0A503XK70-F1
#
_cell.length_a   1.000
_cell.length_b   1.000
_cell.length_c   1.000
_cell.angle_alpha   90.00
_cell.angle_beta   90.00
_cell.angle_gamma   90.00
#
_symmetry.space_group_name_H-M   'P 1'
#
loop_
_entity.id
_entity.type
_entity.pdbx_description
1 polymer ?
#
loop_
_entity_poly.entity_id
_entity_poly.type
_entity_poly.pdbx_seq_one_letter_code
_entity_poly.pdbx_strand_id
1 'polypeptide(L)'
;MFDSRFPDAKLHCHFRLIRSDPNYADVLPVIQNWASGLLDRTGERQKFIKEFQSTFNSSMWELYLNRALVDLGCSVDYSKSAPDFFVKGPGEYEFNIEAVVSDQALTAEQKNTFSEQDFKKRGALKIVGKIRDKLNIYRGCNGKKHPYSSLSHVRDRPFVIAIAPFDSDLSLTQNNELINMVLFGLAPPVLEGPDRGRQGKVTSLSKPSGASVEMGIFKNDSFKEISAVFFSTVGTFGKAVVESKIERLVRATRYRVIDKDKVESGSKLWQLGTHHFRLDTLNYLKTLRWESGSQIVGADMSIQHSSLHREIHLDGLQVYFNPYAEIPFRSNFAWPAEVALNYFDVESGEHIQAHPDGALVSRQVFEASPFFVRHLLTTNGFSRG
;
A
#
# COMPACT_ATOMS: atom_id res chain seq x y z
N MET A 1 -4.24 -7.75 23.27
CA MET A 1 -5.22 -7.46 22.19
C MET A 1 -6.05 -8.67 21.76
N PHE A 2 -5.53 -9.89 21.90
CA PHE A 2 -6.10 -11.11 21.30
C PHE A 2 -7.10 -11.86 22.19
N ASP A 3 -7.32 -11.41 23.43
CA ASP A 3 -8.38 -11.93 24.28
C ASP A 3 -9.75 -11.49 23.76
N SER A 4 -10.62 -12.45 23.45
CA SER A 4 -11.92 -12.16 22.84
C SER A 4 -12.79 -11.29 23.74
N ARG A 5 -13.37 -10.24 23.18
CA ARG A 5 -14.40 -9.41 23.82
C ARG A 5 -15.80 -9.68 23.27
N PHE A 6 -15.90 -10.53 22.26
CA PHE A 6 -17.14 -10.85 21.58
C PHE A 6 -17.33 -12.36 21.43
N PRO A 7 -18.59 -12.83 21.25
CA PRO A 7 -18.84 -14.17 20.76
C PRO A 7 -18.24 -14.38 19.36
N ASP A 8 -17.86 -15.61 19.02
CA ASP A 8 -17.20 -15.96 17.76
C ASP A 8 -17.93 -15.47 16.50
N ALA A 9 -19.27 -15.44 16.50
CA ALA A 9 -20.07 -14.96 15.38
C ALA A 9 -19.89 -13.46 15.07
N LYS A 10 -19.39 -12.66 16.02
CA LYS A 10 -19.11 -11.22 15.86
C LYS A 10 -17.63 -10.92 15.60
N LEU A 11 -16.77 -11.92 15.65
CA LEU A 11 -15.36 -11.77 15.33
C LEU A 11 -15.15 -11.81 13.82
N HIS A 12 -14.26 -10.95 13.34
CA HIS A 12 -13.83 -10.98 11.95
C HIS A 12 -13.16 -12.32 11.61
N CYS A 13 -13.37 -12.83 10.39
CA CYS A 13 -12.85 -14.14 9.99
C CYS A 13 -11.31 -14.23 10.07
N HIS A 14 -10.60 -13.17 9.65
CA HIS A 14 -9.13 -13.11 9.77
C HIS A 14 -8.68 -13.05 11.24
N PHE A 15 -9.38 -12.30 12.10
CA PHE A 15 -9.05 -12.27 13.53
C PHE A 15 -9.17 -13.68 14.14
N ARG A 16 -10.26 -14.40 13.82
CA ARG A 16 -10.45 -15.78 14.26
C ARG A 16 -9.31 -16.68 13.78
N LEU A 17 -9.01 -16.65 12.48
CA LEU A 17 -7.98 -17.48 11.86
C LEU A 17 -6.62 -17.30 12.56
N ILE A 18 -6.19 -16.04 12.69
CA ILE A 18 -4.88 -15.70 13.27
C ILE A 18 -4.80 -16.07 14.75
N ARG A 19 -5.90 -15.92 15.49
CA ARG A 19 -5.97 -16.29 16.90
C ARG A 19 -5.99 -17.81 17.10
N SER A 20 -6.64 -18.56 16.21
CA SER A 20 -6.85 -20.01 16.39
C SER A 20 -5.71 -20.87 15.86
N ASP A 21 -4.95 -20.40 14.87
CA ASP A 21 -3.88 -21.17 14.25
C ASP A 21 -2.57 -21.03 15.04
N PRO A 22 -2.06 -22.12 15.65
CA PRO A 22 -0.82 -22.09 16.43
C PRO A 22 0.39 -21.62 15.62
N ASN A 23 0.38 -21.77 14.30
CA ASN A 23 1.48 -21.33 13.44
C ASN A 23 1.64 -19.80 13.40
N TYR A 24 0.66 -19.04 13.90
CA TYR A 24 0.73 -17.59 14.02
C TYR A 24 1.01 -17.09 15.45
N ALA A 25 1.31 -17.98 16.39
CA ALA A 25 1.59 -17.61 17.79
C ALA A 25 2.67 -16.52 17.90
N ASP A 26 3.76 -16.64 17.13
CA ASP A 26 4.87 -15.68 17.11
C ASP A 26 4.54 -14.37 16.37
N VAL A 27 3.45 -14.34 15.58
CA VAL A 27 2.98 -13.12 14.89
C VAL A 27 2.21 -12.20 15.84
N LEU A 28 1.50 -12.76 16.82
CA LEU A 28 0.69 -12.01 17.77
C LEU A 28 1.50 -10.94 18.54
N PRO A 29 2.68 -11.25 19.14
CA PRO A 29 3.48 -10.25 19.82
C PRO A 29 4.02 -9.16 18.88
N VAL A 30 4.28 -9.49 17.60
CA VAL A 30 4.70 -8.50 16.59
C VAL A 30 3.59 -7.47 16.35
N ILE A 31 2.36 -7.92 16.10
CA ILE A 31 1.20 -7.02 15.93
C ILE A 31 0.96 -6.19 17.20
N GLN A 32 1.12 -6.81 18.38
CA GLN A 32 0.97 -6.12 19.67
C GLN A 32 2.03 -5.02 19.84
N ASN A 33 3.25 -5.21 19.33
CA ASN A 33 4.32 -4.23 19.34
C ASN A 33 4.02 -3.03 18.43
N TRP A 34 3.38 -3.25 17.27
CA TRP A 34 2.95 -2.15 16.40
C TRP A 34 1.94 -1.20 17.06
N ALA A 35 1.28 -1.65 18.14
CA ALA A 35 0.31 -0.87 18.90
C ALA A 35 0.92 -0.03 20.04
N SER A 36 2.26 0.02 20.15
CA SER A 36 2.96 0.82 21.16
C SER A 36 2.54 2.30 21.08
N GLY A 37 2.35 2.95 22.23
CA GLY A 37 1.80 4.30 22.34
C GLY A 37 0.28 4.36 22.19
N LEU A 38 -0.27 3.77 21.13
CA LEU A 38 -1.69 3.79 20.80
C LEU A 38 -2.55 3.19 21.92
N LEU A 39 -2.07 2.11 22.53
CA LEU A 39 -2.81 1.42 23.59
C LEU A 39 -2.57 1.97 24.98
N ASP A 40 -1.76 3.01 25.19
CA ASP A 40 -1.44 3.46 26.54
C ASP A 40 -2.62 4.15 27.24
N ARG A 41 -3.60 4.64 26.45
CA ARG A 41 -4.81 5.31 26.95
C ARG A 41 -5.99 4.36 27.07
N THR A 42 -6.58 4.25 28.26
CA THR A 42 -7.62 3.25 28.56
C THR A 42 -8.87 3.35 27.66
N GLY A 43 -9.36 4.55 27.36
CA GLY A 43 -10.54 4.75 26.51
C GLY A 43 -10.33 4.31 25.07
N GLU A 44 -9.29 4.85 24.43
CA GLU A 44 -8.91 4.50 23.05
C GLU A 44 -8.52 3.03 22.93
N ARG A 45 -7.76 2.49 23.90
CA ARG A 45 -7.44 1.06 23.99
C ARG A 45 -8.69 0.20 23.89
N GLN A 46 -9.75 0.53 24.63
CA GLN A 46 -10.93 -0.31 24.65
C GLN A 46 -11.70 -0.28 23.34
N LYS A 47 -11.81 0.90 22.73
CA LYS A 47 -12.45 1.09 21.42
C LYS A 47 -11.66 0.37 20.33
N PHE A 48 -10.36 0.64 20.26
CA PHE A 48 -9.46 0.04 19.28
C PHE A 48 -9.46 -1.49 19.35
N ILE A 49 -9.37 -2.09 20.55
CA ILE A 49 -9.41 -3.56 20.68
C ILE A 49 -10.73 -4.13 20.16
N LYS A 50 -11.86 -3.44 20.35
CA LYS A 50 -13.14 -3.90 19.79
C LYS A 50 -13.13 -3.88 18.27
N GLU A 51 -12.67 -2.78 17.67
CA GLU A 51 -12.58 -2.61 16.21
C GLU A 51 -11.59 -3.60 15.58
N PHE A 52 -10.46 -3.84 16.24
CA PHE A 52 -9.47 -4.84 15.84
C PHE A 52 -10.06 -6.25 15.75
N GLN A 53 -10.98 -6.58 16.65
CA GLN A 53 -11.65 -7.90 16.69
C GLN A 53 -12.81 -8.02 15.69
N SER A 54 -13.57 -6.94 15.44
CA SER A 54 -14.80 -6.99 14.63
C SER A 54 -14.61 -6.58 13.17
N THR A 55 -13.70 -5.65 12.88
CA THR A 55 -13.45 -5.11 11.53
C THR A 55 -12.09 -5.51 10.96
N PHE A 56 -11.09 -5.67 11.84
CA PHE A 56 -9.75 -6.20 11.56
C PHE A 56 -8.92 -5.42 10.53
N ASN A 57 -9.32 -5.33 9.26
CA ASN A 57 -8.52 -4.75 8.19
C ASN A 57 -8.21 -3.25 8.41
N SER A 58 -9.21 -2.47 8.83
CA SER A 58 -9.00 -1.05 9.18
C SER A 58 -8.04 -0.89 10.34
N SER A 59 -8.24 -1.64 11.42
CA SER A 59 -7.36 -1.59 12.59
C SER A 59 -5.96 -2.10 12.28
N MET A 60 -5.80 -3.11 11.42
CA MET A 60 -4.48 -3.56 10.95
C MET A 60 -3.75 -2.47 10.17
N TRP A 61 -4.47 -1.70 9.34
CA TRP A 61 -3.90 -0.57 8.63
C TRP A 61 -3.44 0.54 9.59
N GLU A 62 -4.26 0.84 10.61
CA GLU A 62 -3.89 1.79 11.67
C GLU A 62 -2.65 1.32 12.45
N LEU A 63 -2.52 0.03 12.79
CA LEU A 63 -1.32 -0.51 13.45
C LEU A 63 -0.08 -0.39 12.57
N TYR A 64 -0.21 -0.74 11.29
CA TYR A 64 0.88 -0.59 10.35
C TYR A 64 1.35 0.87 10.28
N LEU A 65 0.41 1.81 10.14
CA LEU A 65 0.71 3.25 10.11
C LEU A 65 1.34 3.73 11.42
N ASN A 66 0.81 3.30 12.56
CA ASN A 66 1.33 3.65 13.87
C ASN A 66 2.82 3.31 14.00
N ARG A 67 3.19 2.07 13.62
CA ARG A 67 4.59 1.64 13.61
C ARG A 67 5.42 2.35 12.53
N ALA A 68 4.86 2.57 11.34
CA ALA A 68 5.55 3.28 10.26
C ALA A 68 5.88 4.72 10.64
N LEU A 69 4.99 5.42 11.35
CA LEU A 69 5.25 6.77 11.83
C LEU A 69 6.42 6.81 12.83
N VAL A 70 6.50 5.84 13.73
CA VAL A 70 7.65 5.72 14.65
C VAL A 70 8.95 5.52 13.87
N ASP A 71 8.96 4.61 12.88
CA ASP A 71 10.15 4.33 12.07
C ASP A 71 10.52 5.52 11.14
N LEU A 72 9.56 6.39 10.79
CA LEU A 72 9.80 7.69 10.12
C LEU A 72 10.35 8.78 11.07
N GLY A 73 10.58 8.47 12.35
CA GLY A 73 11.03 9.42 13.35
C GLY A 73 9.93 10.39 13.81
N CYS A 74 8.66 10.04 13.61
CA CYS A 74 7.52 10.81 14.07
C CYS A 74 7.02 10.33 15.44
N SER A 75 6.28 11.20 16.12
CA SER A 75 5.47 10.87 17.30
C SER A 75 4.00 11.17 17.04
N VAL A 76 3.11 10.43 17.69
CA VAL A 76 1.66 10.57 17.56
C VAL A 76 1.07 11.09 18.87
N ASP A 77 0.22 12.10 18.78
CA ASP A 77 -0.59 12.58 19.90
C ASP A 77 -1.96 11.88 19.92
N TYR A 78 -2.03 10.79 20.70
CA TYR A 78 -3.26 10.02 20.92
C TYR A 78 -4.30 10.74 21.81
N SER A 79 -4.12 12.03 22.11
CA SER A 79 -5.16 12.86 22.73
C SER A 79 -6.19 13.39 21.77
N LYS A 80 -5.95 13.29 20.46
CA LYS A 80 -6.89 13.76 19.44
C LYS A 80 -7.70 12.58 18.95
N SER A 81 -9.02 12.71 18.95
CA SER A 81 -9.94 11.63 18.57
C SER A 81 -10.22 11.55 17.07
N ALA A 82 -9.81 12.56 16.31
CA ALA A 82 -9.97 12.67 14.86
C ALA A 82 -9.11 13.82 14.31
N PRO A 83 -8.53 13.73 13.10
CA PRO A 83 -8.33 12.51 12.30
C PRO A 83 -7.57 11.43 13.08
N ASP A 84 -7.48 10.21 12.54
CA ASP A 84 -6.94 9.04 13.25
C ASP A 84 -5.53 9.28 13.86
N PHE A 85 -4.70 10.11 13.22
CA PHE A 85 -3.40 10.50 13.75
C PHE A 85 -3.18 12.01 13.68
N PHE A 86 -2.85 12.63 14.81
CA PHE A 86 -2.16 13.91 14.86
C PHE A 86 -0.67 13.66 15.07
N VAL A 87 0.16 14.05 14.10
CA VAL A 87 1.55 13.60 13.99
C VAL A 87 2.50 14.79 14.14
N LYS A 88 3.56 14.58 14.92
CA LYS A 88 4.73 15.46 14.99
C LYS A 88 5.93 14.73 14.39
N GLY A 89 6.35 15.17 13.21
CA GLY A 89 7.54 14.68 12.53
C GLY A 89 8.81 15.45 12.90
N PRO A 90 9.94 15.09 12.28
CA PRO A 90 11.22 15.77 12.49
C PRO A 90 11.14 17.29 12.33
N GLY A 91 11.79 18.02 13.24
CA GLY A 91 11.80 19.48 13.25
C GLY A 91 10.44 20.10 13.59
N GLU A 92 9.71 19.49 14.53
CA GLU A 92 8.38 19.91 15.02
C GLU A 92 7.34 20.11 13.90
N TYR A 93 7.47 19.36 12.81
CA TYR A 93 6.53 19.45 11.70
C TYR A 93 5.23 18.73 12.04
N GLU A 94 4.12 19.46 12.07
CA GLU A 94 2.81 18.93 12.45
C GLU A 94 1.94 18.66 11.22
N PHE A 95 1.29 17.50 11.19
CA PHE A 95 0.33 17.13 10.15
C PHE A 95 -0.69 16.11 10.68
N ASN A 96 -1.79 15.93 9.95
CA ASN A 96 -2.85 14.99 10.33
C ASN A 96 -3.00 13.90 9.28
N ILE A 97 -3.32 12.69 9.73
CA ILE A 97 -3.57 11.55 8.86
C ILE A 97 -4.93 10.95 9.20
N GLU A 98 -5.76 10.75 8.17
CA GLU A 98 -6.93 9.89 8.24
C GLU A 98 -6.61 8.55 7.55
N ALA A 99 -6.76 7.44 8.28
CA ALA A 99 -6.58 6.11 7.77
C ALA A 99 -7.87 5.60 7.12
N VAL A 100 -7.76 4.96 5.96
CA VAL A 100 -8.89 4.36 5.27
C VAL A 100 -8.49 3.11 4.52
N VAL A 101 -9.37 2.12 4.55
CA VAL A 101 -9.22 0.91 3.74
C VAL A 101 -10.29 0.89 2.65
N SER A 102 -9.89 0.49 1.44
CA SER A 102 -10.83 0.17 0.36
C SER A 102 -11.21 -1.31 0.45
N ASP A 103 -11.95 -1.68 1.50
CA ASP A 103 -12.38 -3.06 1.77
C ASP A 103 -13.78 -3.33 1.21
N GLN A 104 -13.91 -4.35 0.34
CA GLN A 104 -15.12 -5.18 0.23
C GLN A 104 -14.84 -6.41 -0.65
N ALA A 105 -14.60 -7.56 -0.02
CA ALA A 105 -14.46 -8.84 -0.71
C ALA A 105 -15.62 -9.11 -1.68
N LEU A 106 -15.29 -9.47 -2.92
CA LEU A 106 -16.26 -9.99 -3.85
C LEU A 106 -16.82 -11.33 -3.37
N THR A 107 -18.12 -11.53 -3.59
CA THR A 107 -18.71 -12.88 -3.49
C THR A 107 -18.05 -13.83 -4.50
N ALA A 108 -18.08 -15.13 -4.22
CA ALA A 108 -17.51 -16.14 -5.12
C ALA A 108 -18.12 -16.07 -6.54
N GLU A 109 -19.41 -15.77 -6.64
CA GLU A 109 -20.12 -15.56 -7.91
C GLU A 109 -19.56 -14.37 -8.68
N GLN A 110 -19.34 -13.23 -8.01
CA GLN A 110 -18.77 -12.03 -8.63
C GLN A 110 -17.34 -12.24 -9.14
N LYS A 111 -16.53 -13.07 -8.46
CA LYS A 111 -15.15 -13.36 -8.90
C LYS A 111 -15.11 -14.12 -10.23
N ASN A 112 -16.10 -14.98 -10.49
CA ASN A 112 -16.15 -15.78 -11.73
C ASN A 112 -16.69 -15.00 -12.94
N THR A 113 -17.34 -13.85 -12.72
CA THR A 113 -18.00 -13.08 -13.78
C THR A 113 -17.19 -11.86 -14.24
N PHE A 114 -16.35 -11.27 -13.39
CA PHE A 114 -15.64 -10.04 -13.73
C PHE A 114 -14.34 -10.27 -14.51
N SER A 115 -14.13 -9.45 -15.54
CA SER A 115 -12.84 -9.35 -16.23
C SER A 115 -11.83 -8.56 -15.38
N GLU A 116 -10.53 -8.73 -15.63
CA GLU A 116 -9.48 -7.93 -14.97
C GLU A 116 -9.73 -6.41 -15.10
N GLN A 117 -10.26 -5.98 -16.25
CA GLN A 117 -10.60 -4.58 -16.48
C GLN A 117 -11.75 -4.10 -15.58
N ASP A 118 -12.76 -4.93 -15.35
CA ASP A 118 -13.87 -4.63 -14.42
C ASP A 118 -13.37 -4.52 -12.98
N PHE A 119 -12.46 -5.41 -12.58
CA PHE A 119 -11.80 -5.36 -11.28
C PHE A 119 -11.06 -4.04 -11.08
N LYS A 120 -10.22 -3.65 -12.06
CA LYS A 120 -9.46 -2.40 -11.98
C LYS A 120 -10.37 -1.18 -11.92
N LYS A 121 -11.39 -1.13 -12.77
CA LYS A 121 -12.39 -0.06 -12.79
C LYS A 121 -13.12 0.07 -11.46
N ARG A 122 -13.59 -1.04 -10.89
CA ARG A 122 -14.26 -1.06 -9.57
C ARG A 122 -13.32 -0.61 -8.46
N GLY A 123 -12.08 -1.10 -8.45
CA GLY A 123 -11.07 -0.73 -7.45
C GLY A 123 -10.75 0.76 -7.49
N ALA A 124 -10.52 1.33 -8.68
CA ALA A 124 -10.28 2.77 -8.85
C ALA A 124 -11.49 3.61 -8.38
N LEU A 125 -12.72 3.21 -8.75
CA LEU A 125 -13.95 3.88 -8.30
C LEU A 125 -14.11 3.85 -6.77
N LYS A 126 -13.71 2.76 -6.11
CA LYS A 126 -13.73 2.66 -4.65
C LYS A 126 -12.68 3.56 -4.01
N ILE A 127 -11.44 3.54 -4.49
CA ILE A 127 -10.34 4.38 -3.98
C ILE A 127 -10.73 5.87 -4.05
N VAL A 128 -11.15 6.37 -5.21
CA VAL A 128 -11.58 7.77 -5.35
C VAL A 128 -12.82 8.08 -4.50
N GLY A 129 -13.73 7.11 -4.34
CA GLY A 129 -14.88 7.22 -3.46
C GLY A 129 -14.46 7.45 -2.00
N LYS A 130 -13.56 6.60 -1.48
CA LYS A 130 -13.04 6.72 -0.12
C LYS A 130 -12.30 8.04 0.12
N ILE A 131 -11.45 8.45 -0.83
CA ILE A 131 -10.75 9.74 -0.76
C ILE A 131 -11.77 10.89 -0.72
N ARG A 132 -12.79 10.87 -1.58
CA ARG A 132 -13.85 11.88 -1.60
C ARG A 132 -14.70 11.89 -0.32
N ASP A 133 -15.01 10.73 0.25
CA ASP A 133 -15.76 10.63 1.51
C ASP A 133 -14.99 11.31 2.65
N LYS A 134 -13.68 11.09 2.74
CA LYS A 134 -12.83 11.72 3.76
C LYS A 134 -12.65 13.23 3.51
N LEU A 135 -12.55 13.65 2.25
CA LEU A 135 -12.58 15.07 1.90
C LEU A 135 -13.90 15.75 2.32
N ASN A 136 -15.04 15.08 2.11
CA ASN A 136 -16.34 15.58 2.52
C ASN A 136 -16.45 15.72 4.05
N ILE A 137 -15.86 14.79 4.80
CA ILE A 137 -15.75 14.89 6.26
C ILE A 137 -14.87 16.09 6.65
N TYR A 138 -13.76 16.30 5.96
CA TYR A 138 -12.88 17.45 6.18
C TYR A 138 -13.60 18.78 5.95
N ARG A 139 -14.38 18.87 4.86
CA ARG A 139 -15.13 20.08 4.48
C ARG A 139 -16.41 20.30 5.30
N GLY A 140 -16.96 19.26 5.91
CA GLY A 140 -18.24 19.34 6.63
C GLY A 140 -19.47 19.25 5.74
N CYS A 141 -19.34 18.62 4.58
CA CYS A 141 -20.48 18.33 3.72
C CYS A 141 -21.52 17.48 4.49
N ASN A 142 -22.79 17.55 4.06
CA ASN A 142 -23.92 16.82 4.64
C ASN A 142 -24.26 17.17 6.11
N GLY A 143 -24.03 18.43 6.52
CA GLY A 143 -24.50 18.94 7.82
C GLY A 143 -23.70 18.47 9.03
N LYS A 144 -22.44 18.07 8.84
CA LYS A 144 -21.57 17.64 9.95
C LYS A 144 -21.24 18.85 10.84
N LYS A 145 -21.69 18.82 12.11
CA LYS A 145 -21.52 19.94 13.07
C LYS A 145 -20.05 20.28 13.39
N HIS A 146 -19.15 19.29 13.33
CA HIS A 146 -17.73 19.44 13.63
C HIS A 146 -16.89 18.76 12.54
N PRO A 147 -16.67 19.43 11.39
CA PRO A 147 -15.78 18.92 10.35
C PRO A 147 -14.32 18.95 10.78
N TYR A 148 -13.45 18.17 10.12
CA TYR A 148 -12.03 18.16 10.50
C TYR A 148 -11.39 19.53 10.36
N SER A 149 -11.75 20.31 9.33
CA SER A 149 -11.26 21.69 9.15
C SER A 149 -11.56 22.63 10.32
N SER A 150 -12.57 22.33 11.14
CA SER A 150 -12.91 23.14 12.33
C SER A 150 -12.06 22.82 13.57
N LEU A 151 -11.29 21.74 13.55
CA LEU A 151 -10.50 21.28 14.69
C LEU A 151 -9.18 22.05 14.79
N SER A 152 -8.86 22.57 15.97
CA SER A 152 -7.67 23.41 16.21
C SER A 152 -6.33 22.75 15.85
N HIS A 153 -6.22 21.43 16.00
CA HIS A 153 -5.03 20.64 15.66
C HIS A 153 -5.00 20.20 14.19
N VAL A 154 -6.04 20.48 13.42
CA VAL A 154 -6.11 20.22 11.97
C VAL A 154 -5.91 21.49 11.16
N ARG A 155 -6.49 22.60 11.64
CA ARG A 155 -6.40 23.89 10.96
C ARG A 155 -4.94 24.28 10.73
N ASP A 156 -4.69 24.88 9.57
CA ASP A 156 -3.39 25.41 9.14
C ASP A 156 -2.28 24.35 9.09
N ARG A 157 -2.65 23.07 8.99
CA ARG A 157 -1.73 21.94 8.92
C ARG A 157 -2.05 21.01 7.76
N PRO A 158 -1.04 20.35 7.19
CA PRO A 158 -1.23 19.36 6.14
C PRO A 158 -2.19 18.25 6.55
N PHE A 159 -3.10 17.91 5.65
CA PHE A 159 -4.06 16.81 5.82
C PHE A 159 -3.74 15.70 4.83
N VAL A 160 -3.42 14.52 5.37
CA VAL A 160 -3.01 13.34 4.62
C VAL A 160 -4.09 12.28 4.70
N ILE A 161 -4.36 11.62 3.58
CA ILE A 161 -5.16 10.39 3.59
C ILE A 161 -4.21 9.21 3.42
N ALA A 162 -4.20 8.31 4.40
CA ALA A 162 -3.48 7.06 4.29
C ALA A 162 -4.45 5.95 3.84
N ILE A 163 -4.31 5.48 2.60
CA ILE A 163 -5.20 4.50 2.00
C ILE A 163 -4.51 3.18 1.65
N ALA A 164 -5.11 2.07 2.05
CA ALA A 164 -4.68 0.73 1.67
C ALA A 164 -5.80 -0.03 0.91
N PRO A 165 -5.49 -0.69 -0.22
CA PRO A 165 -6.46 -1.42 -1.02
C PRO A 165 -6.62 -2.86 -0.51
N PHE A 166 -7.46 -3.07 0.50
CA PHE A 166 -7.76 -4.39 1.07
C PHE A 166 -8.81 -5.21 0.27
N ASP A 167 -9.03 -4.88 -1.01
CA ASP A 167 -10.24 -5.32 -1.73
C ASP A 167 -10.23 -6.79 -2.18
N SER A 168 -9.05 -7.41 -2.36
CA SER A 168 -8.87 -8.84 -2.73
C SER A 168 -7.40 -9.25 -2.82
N ASP A 169 -7.10 -10.55 -2.95
CA ASP A 169 -5.76 -11.04 -3.33
C ASP A 169 -5.24 -10.40 -4.63
N LEU A 170 -6.14 -10.07 -5.56
CA LEU A 170 -5.81 -9.36 -6.80
C LEU A 170 -5.36 -7.91 -6.54
N SER A 171 -5.88 -7.26 -5.49
CA SER A 171 -5.46 -5.91 -5.10
C SER A 171 -4.01 -5.87 -4.61
N LEU A 172 -3.52 -6.97 -4.02
CA LEU A 172 -2.12 -7.13 -3.62
C LEU A 172 -1.18 -7.36 -4.83
N THR A 173 -1.72 -7.67 -6.00
CA THR A 173 -0.95 -7.86 -7.25
C THR A 173 -1.00 -6.67 -8.20
N GLN A 174 -1.92 -5.73 -8.00
CA GLN A 174 -2.12 -4.55 -8.85
C GLN A 174 -1.16 -3.38 -8.53
N ASN A 175 -0.24 -3.58 -7.59
CA ASN A 175 0.83 -2.64 -7.24
C ASN A 175 0.27 -1.22 -7.01
N ASN A 176 0.71 -0.25 -7.81
CA ASN A 176 0.27 1.15 -7.74
C ASN A 176 -0.62 1.59 -8.93
N GLU A 177 -1.06 0.66 -9.79
CA GLU A 177 -1.81 1.02 -11.01
C GLU A 177 -3.09 1.80 -10.68
N LEU A 178 -3.87 1.34 -9.69
CA LEU A 178 -5.15 1.94 -9.37
C LEU A 178 -5.02 3.31 -8.71
N ILE A 179 -4.03 3.48 -7.82
CA ILE A 179 -3.82 4.77 -7.17
C ILE A 179 -3.25 5.79 -8.16
N ASN A 180 -2.38 5.37 -9.10
CA ASN A 180 -1.89 6.22 -10.18
C ASN A 180 -3.02 6.64 -11.14
N MET A 181 -3.96 5.73 -11.42
CA MET A 181 -5.17 6.06 -12.18
C MET A 181 -6.02 7.10 -11.46
N VAL A 182 -6.28 6.94 -10.16
CA VAL A 182 -7.11 7.88 -9.39
C VAL A 182 -6.44 9.24 -9.25
N LEU A 183 -5.17 9.29 -8.86
CA LEU A 183 -4.48 10.54 -8.52
C LEU A 183 -3.99 11.29 -9.76
N PHE A 184 -3.49 10.59 -10.78
CA PHE A 184 -2.85 11.20 -11.96
C PHE A 184 -3.53 10.85 -13.29
N GLY A 185 -4.59 10.04 -13.29
CA GLY A 185 -5.30 9.70 -14.52
C GLY A 185 -4.44 8.88 -15.46
N LEU A 186 -3.62 7.97 -14.95
CA LEU A 186 -2.77 7.08 -15.75
C LEU A 186 -3.43 5.71 -15.93
N ALA A 187 -3.49 5.24 -17.18
CA ALA A 187 -3.87 3.86 -17.47
C ALA A 187 -2.76 2.89 -17.01
N PRO A 188 -3.07 1.60 -16.82
CA PRO A 188 -2.05 0.59 -16.59
C PRO A 188 -0.95 0.62 -17.68
N PRO A 189 0.32 0.38 -17.31
CA PRO A 189 1.40 0.37 -18.28
C PRO A 189 1.26 -0.80 -19.26
N VAL A 190 1.66 -0.56 -20.52
CA VAL A 190 1.81 -1.63 -21.50
C VAL A 190 2.91 -2.58 -21.02
N LEU A 191 2.60 -3.87 -20.90
CA LEU A 191 3.51 -4.85 -20.31
C LEU A 191 4.46 -5.50 -21.34
N GLU A 192 4.14 -5.44 -22.63
CA GLU A 192 4.84 -6.18 -23.69
C GLU A 192 4.95 -5.36 -24.98
N GLY A 193 5.89 -5.75 -25.85
CA GLY A 193 6.08 -5.11 -27.15
C GLY A 193 6.87 -3.79 -27.08
N PRO A 194 6.91 -3.05 -28.20
CA PRO A 194 7.73 -1.85 -28.36
C PRO A 194 7.26 -0.68 -27.48
N ASP A 195 5.98 -0.64 -27.12
CA ASP A 195 5.39 0.38 -26.25
C ASP A 195 5.51 0.04 -24.75
N ARG A 196 6.29 -0.97 -24.35
CA ARG A 196 6.41 -1.38 -22.94
C ARG A 196 6.70 -0.20 -22.01
N GLY A 197 5.97 -0.14 -20.90
CA GLY A 197 6.07 0.92 -19.90
C GLY A 197 5.25 2.15 -20.24
N ARG A 198 4.79 2.32 -21.48
CA ARG A 198 3.94 3.45 -21.88
C ARG A 198 2.60 3.36 -21.16
N GLN A 199 2.14 4.50 -20.64
CA GLN A 199 0.84 4.64 -19.99
C GLN A 199 -0.05 5.59 -20.79
N GLY A 200 -1.30 5.19 -21.00
CA GLY A 200 -2.34 6.08 -21.55
C GLY A 200 -2.89 7.04 -20.50
N LYS A 201 -3.70 8.00 -20.94
CA LYS A 201 -4.43 8.93 -20.06
C LYS A 201 -5.88 8.46 -19.85
N VAL A 202 -6.35 8.50 -18.61
CA VAL A 202 -7.72 8.20 -18.18
C VAL A 202 -8.27 9.45 -17.50
N THR A 203 -9.26 10.09 -18.09
CA THR A 203 -9.87 11.31 -17.54
C THR A 203 -11.06 11.00 -16.64
N SER A 204 -11.78 9.91 -16.89
CA SER A 204 -12.94 9.51 -16.08
C SER A 204 -13.27 8.02 -16.21
N LEU A 205 -14.04 7.51 -15.26
CA LEU A 205 -14.63 6.16 -15.28
C LEU A 205 -16.13 6.25 -15.00
N SER A 206 -16.93 5.47 -15.73
CA SER A 206 -18.39 5.40 -15.51
C SER A 206 -18.76 4.43 -14.37
N LYS A 207 -19.62 4.84 -13.45
CA LYS A 207 -20.27 3.95 -12.48
C LYS A 207 -21.23 2.97 -13.19
N PRO A 208 -21.67 1.88 -12.52
CA PRO A 208 -22.76 1.04 -13.04
C PRO A 208 -24.05 1.81 -13.35
N SER A 209 -24.30 2.92 -12.63
CA SER A 209 -25.44 3.80 -12.89
C SER A 209 -25.28 4.71 -14.11
N GLY A 210 -24.16 4.63 -14.84
CA GLY A 210 -23.83 5.51 -15.96
C GLY A 210 -23.18 6.85 -15.57
N ALA A 211 -23.22 7.24 -14.29
CA ALA A 211 -22.61 8.50 -13.82
C ALA A 211 -21.09 8.49 -13.98
N SER A 212 -20.52 9.56 -14.53
CA SER A 212 -19.07 9.72 -14.71
C SER A 212 -18.38 10.12 -13.40
N VAL A 213 -17.19 9.57 -13.15
CA VAL A 213 -16.31 9.94 -12.03
C VAL A 213 -14.95 10.31 -12.59
N GLU A 214 -14.54 11.55 -12.34
CA GLU A 214 -13.24 12.06 -12.78
C GLU A 214 -12.08 11.36 -12.10
N MET A 215 -11.01 11.16 -12.88
CA MET A 215 -9.71 10.63 -12.47
C MET A 215 -8.66 11.74 -12.63
N GLY A 216 -7.48 11.56 -12.03
CA GLY A 216 -6.46 12.60 -12.02
C GLY A 216 -6.74 13.69 -10.99
N ILE A 217 -7.20 13.31 -9.80
CA ILE A 217 -7.66 14.26 -8.78
C ILE A 217 -6.55 15.16 -8.20
N PHE A 218 -5.28 14.87 -8.46
CA PHE A 218 -4.12 15.72 -8.12
C PHE A 218 -3.60 16.54 -9.32
N LYS A 219 -4.42 16.68 -10.37
CA LYS A 219 -4.10 17.49 -11.56
C LYS A 219 -4.86 18.82 -11.60
N ASN A 220 -5.59 19.14 -10.53
CA ASN A 220 -6.34 20.38 -10.34
C ASN A 220 -6.63 20.58 -8.84
N ASP A 221 -7.34 21.65 -8.50
CA ASP A 221 -7.63 22.09 -7.14
C ASP A 221 -8.88 21.46 -6.50
N SER A 222 -9.55 20.51 -7.16
CA SER A 222 -10.79 19.91 -6.64
C SER A 222 -10.61 19.13 -5.32
N PHE A 223 -9.39 18.70 -5.02
CA PHE A 223 -8.96 18.04 -3.78
C PHE A 223 -7.86 18.83 -3.04
N LYS A 224 -7.80 20.16 -3.20
CA LYS A 224 -6.74 21.02 -2.63
C LYS A 224 -6.56 20.92 -1.11
N GLU A 225 -7.58 20.48 -0.36
CA GLU A 225 -7.46 20.31 1.09
C GLU A 225 -6.62 19.07 1.48
N ILE A 226 -6.35 18.17 0.52
CA ILE A 226 -5.49 17.01 0.74
C ILE A 226 -4.07 17.36 0.31
N SER A 227 -3.14 17.32 1.26
CA SER A 227 -1.73 17.63 1.04
C SER A 227 -0.98 16.48 0.38
N ALA A 228 -1.29 15.24 0.80
CA ALA A 228 -0.67 14.03 0.28
C ALA A 228 -1.56 12.80 0.50
N VAL A 229 -1.25 11.73 -0.23
CA VAL A 229 -1.81 10.39 0.01
C VAL A 229 -0.67 9.44 0.37
N PHE A 230 -0.79 8.75 1.50
CA PHE A 230 0.09 7.63 1.86
C PHE A 230 -0.58 6.34 1.42
N PHE A 231 0.18 5.45 0.81
CA PHE A 231 -0.35 4.25 0.18
C PHE A 231 0.57 3.07 0.37
N SER A 232 0.01 1.89 0.65
CA SER A 232 0.77 0.64 0.63
C SER A 232 -0.13 -0.53 0.26
N THR A 233 0.40 -1.42 -0.58
CA THR A 233 -0.18 -2.75 -0.87
C THR A 233 0.40 -3.85 0.01
N VAL A 234 1.47 -3.57 0.76
CA VAL A 234 2.21 -4.58 1.54
C VAL A 234 2.17 -4.35 3.05
N GLY A 235 1.63 -3.20 3.50
CA GLY A 235 1.31 -2.88 4.90
C GLY A 235 0.11 -3.66 5.46
N THR A 236 0.11 -4.98 5.26
CA THR A 236 -0.96 -5.91 5.65
C THR A 236 -0.46 -6.90 6.71
N PHE A 237 -1.31 -7.84 7.14
CA PHE A 237 -0.93 -8.92 8.06
C PHE A 237 0.33 -9.69 7.61
N GLY A 238 0.56 -9.85 6.31
CA GLY A 238 1.76 -10.52 5.81
C GLY A 238 3.07 -9.83 6.24
N LYS A 239 3.04 -8.53 6.57
CA LYS A 239 4.19 -7.78 7.09
C LYS A 239 4.58 -8.27 8.48
N ALA A 240 3.58 -8.50 9.34
CA ALA A 240 3.79 -9.07 10.67
C ALA A 240 4.28 -10.52 10.58
N VAL A 241 3.77 -11.29 9.62
CA VAL A 241 4.23 -12.66 9.34
C VAL A 241 5.72 -12.67 9.00
N VAL A 242 6.17 -11.80 8.10
CA VAL A 242 7.59 -11.73 7.74
C VAL A 242 8.45 -11.26 8.92
N GLU A 243 8.01 -10.22 9.63
CA GLU A 243 8.74 -9.67 10.79
C GLU A 243 8.87 -10.70 11.94
N SER A 244 7.86 -11.56 12.12
CA SER A 244 7.88 -12.64 13.12
C SER A 244 8.87 -13.78 12.82
N LYS A 245 9.36 -13.85 11.57
CA LYS A 245 10.29 -14.90 11.10
C LYS A 245 9.75 -16.33 11.17
N ILE A 246 8.43 -16.52 11.25
CA ILE A 246 7.84 -17.86 11.13
C ILE A 246 8.09 -18.46 9.74
N GLU A 247 8.11 -19.79 9.67
CA GLU A 247 8.40 -20.50 8.42
C GLU A 247 7.30 -20.27 7.37
N ARG A 248 7.67 -19.57 6.30
CA ARG A 248 6.82 -19.29 5.14
C ARG A 248 7.61 -19.30 3.84
N LEU A 249 6.89 -19.43 2.73
CA LEU A 249 7.40 -19.05 1.42
C LEU A 249 6.96 -17.61 1.10
N VAL A 250 7.89 -16.79 0.65
CA VAL A 250 7.66 -15.38 0.34
C VAL A 250 7.83 -15.18 -1.16
N ARG A 251 6.77 -14.71 -1.81
CA ARG A 251 6.85 -14.14 -3.16
C ARG A 251 6.92 -12.62 -3.01
N ALA A 252 7.97 -12.00 -3.54
CA ALA A 252 8.11 -10.54 -3.47
C ALA A 252 8.67 -9.99 -4.78
N THR A 253 8.10 -8.88 -5.24
CA THR A 253 8.58 -8.13 -6.40
C THR A 253 9.19 -6.81 -5.96
N ARG A 254 10.44 -6.55 -6.32
CA ARG A 254 11.13 -5.28 -6.10
C ARG A 254 11.38 -4.56 -7.42
N TYR A 255 11.12 -3.26 -7.46
CA TYR A 255 11.44 -2.40 -8.60
C TYR A 255 12.95 -2.27 -8.74
N ARG A 256 13.46 -2.26 -9.96
CA ARG A 256 14.89 -2.08 -10.25
C ARG A 256 15.12 -0.90 -11.18
N VAL A 257 16.10 -0.09 -10.85
CA VAL A 257 16.65 0.96 -11.71
C VAL A 257 18.15 1.03 -11.48
N ILE A 258 18.94 0.79 -12.51
CA ILE A 258 20.40 0.75 -12.43
C ILE A 258 21.01 1.54 -13.59
N ASP A 259 22.03 2.34 -13.29
CA ASP A 259 22.79 3.04 -14.31
C ASP A 259 23.65 2.03 -15.10
N LYS A 260 23.66 2.13 -16.43
CA LYS A 260 24.33 1.15 -17.31
C LYS A 260 25.84 1.05 -17.05
N ASP A 261 26.47 2.12 -16.59
CA ASP A 261 27.89 2.18 -16.24
C ASP A 261 28.22 1.46 -14.92
N LYS A 262 27.23 1.22 -14.06
CA LYS A 262 27.37 0.45 -12.82
C LYS A 262 27.16 -1.06 -13.02
N VAL A 263 26.84 -1.50 -14.23
CA VAL A 263 26.62 -2.91 -14.54
C VAL A 263 27.94 -3.58 -14.90
N GLU A 264 28.30 -4.61 -14.14
CA GLU A 264 29.45 -5.46 -14.47
C GLU A 264 29.29 -6.09 -15.86
N SER A 265 30.39 -6.10 -16.61
CA SER A 265 30.44 -6.71 -17.93
C SER A 265 30.05 -8.19 -17.87
N GLY A 266 29.04 -8.58 -18.65
CA GLY A 266 28.54 -9.96 -18.70
C GLY A 266 27.57 -10.35 -17.57
N SER A 267 27.11 -9.40 -16.75
CA SER A 267 26.19 -9.70 -15.65
C SER A 267 24.88 -10.33 -16.14
N LYS A 268 24.61 -11.56 -15.66
CA LYS A 268 23.39 -12.32 -16.00
C LYS A 268 22.12 -11.69 -15.42
N LEU A 269 22.22 -11.04 -14.26
CA LEU A 269 21.06 -10.47 -13.56
C LEU A 269 20.55 -9.17 -14.22
N TRP A 270 21.37 -8.56 -15.08
CA TRP A 270 21.05 -7.29 -15.75
C TRP A 270 20.76 -7.46 -17.25
N GLN A 271 20.66 -8.70 -17.73
CA GLN A 271 20.30 -8.98 -19.12
C GLN A 271 18.88 -8.50 -19.43
N LEU A 272 18.72 -7.84 -20.58
CA LEU A 272 17.42 -7.38 -21.08
C LEU A 272 16.46 -8.55 -21.31
N GLY A 273 15.17 -8.30 -21.15
CA GLY A 273 14.13 -9.32 -21.27
C GLY A 273 13.76 -9.97 -19.95
N THR A 274 13.19 -11.17 -20.04
CA THR A 274 12.76 -11.96 -18.88
C THR A 274 13.68 -13.15 -18.71
N HIS A 275 14.25 -13.33 -17.52
CA HIS A 275 15.13 -14.46 -17.21
C HIS A 275 14.74 -15.11 -15.90
N HIS A 276 14.93 -16.42 -15.81
CA HIS A 276 14.59 -17.23 -14.64
C HIS A 276 15.83 -17.94 -14.10
N PHE A 277 16.03 -17.82 -12.80
CA PHE A 277 17.16 -18.37 -12.07
C PHE A 277 16.67 -19.20 -10.89
N ARG A 278 17.22 -20.41 -10.76
CA ARG A 278 17.20 -21.16 -9.50
C ARG A 278 18.51 -20.88 -8.79
N LEU A 279 18.47 -20.02 -7.78
CA LEU A 279 19.66 -19.59 -7.05
C LEU A 279 20.07 -20.64 -6.01
N ASP A 280 19.09 -21.25 -5.34
CA ASP A 280 19.29 -22.33 -4.36
C ASP A 280 17.97 -23.13 -4.16
N THR A 281 17.94 -24.01 -3.18
CA THR A 281 16.76 -24.69 -2.64
C THR A 281 15.80 -23.66 -2.05
N LEU A 282 14.55 -23.65 -2.54
CA LEU A 282 13.55 -22.65 -2.16
C LEU A 282 14.06 -21.21 -2.33
N ASN A 283 14.85 -20.95 -3.38
CA ASN A 283 15.29 -19.61 -3.73
C ASN A 283 15.32 -19.44 -5.26
N TYR A 284 14.31 -18.74 -5.77
CA TYR A 284 14.09 -18.55 -7.19
C TYR A 284 13.97 -17.05 -7.49
N LEU A 285 14.57 -16.63 -8.60
CA LEU A 285 14.56 -15.25 -9.06
C LEU A 285 14.11 -15.18 -10.51
N LYS A 286 13.11 -14.36 -10.78
CA LYS A 286 12.71 -13.95 -12.12
C LYS A 286 13.06 -12.48 -12.29
N THR A 287 13.94 -12.19 -13.23
CA THR A 287 14.28 -10.81 -13.59
C THR A 287 13.46 -10.40 -14.81
N LEU A 288 13.03 -9.14 -14.82
CA LEU A 288 12.48 -8.45 -15.98
C LEU A 288 13.29 -7.17 -16.16
N ARG A 289 13.82 -6.93 -17.36
CA ARG A 289 14.66 -5.77 -17.66
C ARG A 289 14.32 -5.18 -19.02
N TRP A 290 14.39 -3.86 -19.15
CA TRP A 290 14.35 -3.14 -20.42
C TRP A 290 15.20 -1.87 -20.33
N GLU A 291 15.60 -1.35 -21.48
CA GLU A 291 16.38 -0.12 -21.54
C GLU A 291 15.51 1.12 -21.31
N SER A 292 16.07 2.09 -20.59
CA SER A 292 15.51 3.43 -20.47
C SER A 292 16.64 4.46 -20.45
N GLY A 293 16.97 5.02 -21.62
CA GLY A 293 18.08 5.96 -21.77
C GLY A 293 19.42 5.38 -21.29
N SER A 294 20.04 6.06 -20.32
CA SER A 294 21.29 5.64 -19.66
C SER A 294 21.11 4.56 -18.60
N GLN A 295 19.88 4.11 -18.35
CA GLN A 295 19.54 3.17 -17.29
C GLN A 295 18.99 1.84 -17.85
N ILE A 296 19.07 0.81 -17.03
CA ILE A 296 18.31 -0.42 -17.17
C ILE A 296 17.28 -0.42 -16.05
N VAL A 297 16.01 -0.58 -16.42
CA VAL A 297 14.90 -0.57 -15.48
C VAL A 297 14.17 -1.90 -15.52
N GLY A 298 13.49 -2.23 -14.44
CA GLY A 298 12.55 -3.35 -14.43
C GLY A 298 12.21 -3.84 -13.04
N ALA A 299 12.17 -5.16 -12.87
CA ALA A 299 11.75 -5.75 -11.61
C ALA A 299 12.41 -7.11 -11.33
N ASP A 300 12.62 -7.38 -10.05
CA ASP A 300 13.03 -8.67 -9.52
C ASP A 300 11.87 -9.30 -8.77
N MET A 301 11.35 -10.41 -9.26
CA MET A 301 10.43 -11.25 -8.52
C MET A 301 11.17 -12.43 -7.92
N SER A 302 11.23 -12.47 -6.59
CA SER A 302 11.75 -13.61 -5.83
C SER A 302 10.61 -14.51 -5.36
N ILE A 303 10.84 -15.82 -5.37
CA ILE A 303 10.09 -16.81 -4.60
C ILE A 303 11.11 -17.50 -3.71
N GLN A 304 11.05 -17.23 -2.41
CA GLN A 304 12.09 -17.66 -1.48
C GLN A 304 11.55 -18.11 -0.14
N HIS A 305 12.28 -19.00 0.53
CA HIS A 305 12.04 -19.28 1.93
C HIS A 305 12.19 -17.99 2.77
N SER A 306 11.32 -17.81 3.77
CA SER A 306 11.26 -16.63 4.65
C SER A 306 12.61 -16.25 5.28
N SER A 307 13.47 -17.23 5.59
CA SER A 307 14.81 -16.98 6.14
C SER A 307 15.76 -16.21 5.21
N LEU A 308 15.48 -16.20 3.90
CA LEU A 308 16.25 -15.48 2.88
C LEU A 308 15.65 -14.10 2.58
N HIS A 309 14.36 -13.92 2.84
CA HIS A 309 13.68 -12.66 2.58
C HIS A 309 14.07 -11.58 3.59
N ARG A 310 14.26 -10.36 3.11
CA ARG A 310 14.54 -9.17 3.92
C ARG A 310 13.61 -8.05 3.49
N GLU A 311 12.87 -7.52 4.45
CA GLU A 311 12.16 -6.25 4.35
C GLU A 311 12.18 -5.56 5.72
N ILE A 312 12.07 -4.24 5.70
CA ILE A 312 11.85 -3.41 6.90
C ILE A 312 10.43 -2.86 6.90
N HIS A 313 9.96 -2.31 8.01
CA HIS A 313 8.55 -1.91 8.17
C HIS A 313 8.08 -0.90 7.09
N LEU A 314 8.96 0.00 6.66
CA LEU A 314 8.67 1.02 5.66
C LEU A 314 8.73 0.52 4.20
N ASP A 315 9.30 -0.67 3.95
CA ASP A 315 9.33 -1.25 2.59
C ASP A 315 7.91 -1.33 2.00
N GLY A 316 7.73 -0.70 0.85
CA GLY A 316 6.47 -0.64 0.09
C GLY A 316 5.48 0.41 0.58
N LEU A 317 5.90 1.33 1.44
CA LEU A 317 5.22 2.60 1.66
C LEU A 317 5.47 3.52 0.45
N GLN A 318 4.40 4.12 -0.07
CA GLN A 318 4.43 5.08 -1.16
C GLN A 318 3.76 6.37 -0.72
N VAL A 319 4.34 7.51 -1.10
CA VAL A 319 3.81 8.84 -0.81
C VAL A 319 3.53 9.57 -2.11
N TYR A 320 2.34 10.15 -2.19
CA TYR A 320 1.84 10.89 -3.34
C TYR A 320 1.56 12.32 -2.93
N PHE A 321 2.27 13.27 -3.50
CA PHE A 321 2.12 14.68 -3.17
C PHE A 321 1.10 15.36 -4.08
N ASN A 322 0.22 16.19 -3.50
CA ASN A 322 -0.72 17.00 -4.26
C ASN A 322 -0.08 18.37 -4.56
N PRO A 323 0.29 18.70 -5.81
CA PRO A 323 0.88 20.00 -6.12
C PRO A 323 -0.14 21.15 -6.07
N TYR A 324 -1.44 20.84 -6.04
CA TYR A 324 -2.52 21.82 -5.90
C TYR A 324 -3.02 21.95 -4.46
N ALA A 325 -2.29 21.40 -3.48
CA ALA A 325 -2.69 21.49 -2.08
C ALA A 325 -2.68 22.94 -1.57
N GLU A 326 -3.74 23.33 -0.87
CA GLU A 326 -3.84 24.62 -0.18
C GLU A 326 -2.79 24.73 0.93
N ILE A 327 -2.53 23.62 1.63
CA ILE A 327 -1.45 23.47 2.58
C ILE A 327 -0.56 22.31 2.10
N PRO A 328 0.48 22.56 1.30
CA PRO A 328 1.34 21.51 0.77
C PRO A 328 2.04 20.72 1.87
N PHE A 329 2.26 19.42 1.61
CA PHE A 329 3.14 18.65 2.48
C PHE A 329 4.58 19.17 2.31
N ARG A 330 5.30 19.33 3.43
CA ARG A 330 6.66 19.86 3.47
C ARG A 330 7.60 19.08 2.53
N SER A 331 8.22 19.78 1.57
CA SER A 331 9.06 19.18 0.54
C SER A 331 10.41 18.63 1.03
N ASN A 332 10.96 19.18 2.12
CA ASN A 332 12.22 18.75 2.73
C ASN A 332 12.03 17.78 3.90
N PHE A 333 10.91 17.05 3.96
CA PHE A 333 10.75 15.95 4.90
C PHE A 333 11.81 14.86 4.62
N ALA A 334 12.52 14.42 5.65
CA ALA A 334 13.62 13.46 5.53
C ALA A 334 13.10 12.02 5.35
N TRP A 335 12.60 11.71 4.16
CA TRP A 335 12.10 10.38 3.82
C TRP A 335 13.24 9.34 3.81
N PRO A 336 13.07 8.19 4.47
CA PRO A 336 13.99 7.06 4.33
C PRO A 336 14.08 6.58 2.87
N ALA A 337 15.25 6.05 2.51
CA ALA A 337 15.61 5.74 1.12
C ALA A 337 14.75 4.65 0.48
N GLU A 338 14.05 3.83 1.27
CA GLU A 338 13.16 2.76 0.83
C GLU A 338 11.73 3.24 0.47
N VAL A 339 11.33 4.46 0.89
CA VAL A 339 9.99 4.99 0.65
C VAL A 339 9.90 5.53 -0.78
N ALA A 340 8.92 5.05 -1.54
CA ALA A 340 8.72 5.51 -2.91
C ALA A 340 7.93 6.83 -2.93
N LEU A 341 8.49 7.85 -3.59
CA LEU A 341 7.91 9.19 -3.67
C LEU A 341 7.32 9.45 -5.06
N ASN A 342 6.16 10.10 -5.11
CA ASN A 342 5.42 10.36 -6.34
C ASN A 342 4.97 11.83 -6.38
N TYR A 343 5.32 12.51 -7.47
CA TYR A 343 5.01 13.92 -7.70
C TYR A 343 4.28 14.10 -9.02
N PHE A 344 3.53 15.20 -9.16
CA PHE A 344 2.99 15.62 -10.44
C PHE A 344 3.58 16.97 -10.78
N ASP A 345 4.28 17.06 -11.90
CA ASP A 345 4.81 18.32 -12.40
C ASP A 345 3.71 19.06 -13.16
N VAL A 346 3.36 20.24 -12.66
CA VAL A 346 2.28 21.07 -13.20
C VAL A 346 2.67 21.68 -14.54
N GLU A 347 3.96 21.95 -14.76
CA GLU A 347 4.44 22.59 -15.99
C GLU A 347 4.44 21.61 -17.17
N SER A 348 5.06 20.44 -17.02
CA SER A 348 5.06 19.41 -18.06
C SER A 348 3.77 18.59 -18.11
N GLY A 349 3.00 18.55 -17.03
CA GLY A 349 1.81 17.71 -16.89
C GLY A 349 2.12 16.22 -16.72
N GLU A 350 3.34 15.89 -16.27
CA GLU A 350 3.87 14.53 -16.14
C GLU A 350 3.89 14.04 -14.69
N HIS A 351 3.71 12.73 -14.51
CA HIS A 351 3.90 12.05 -13.22
C HIS A 351 5.37 11.68 -13.04
N ILE A 352 5.98 12.15 -11.97
CA ILE A 352 7.37 11.85 -11.60
C ILE A 352 7.36 10.75 -10.53
N GLN A 353 7.89 9.58 -10.89
CA GLN A 353 8.06 8.43 -10.00
C GLN A 353 9.50 8.41 -9.47
N ALA A 354 9.73 9.04 -8.32
CA ALA A 354 11.02 9.00 -7.63
C ALA A 354 11.10 7.74 -6.75
N HIS A 355 11.05 6.57 -7.39
CA HIS A 355 11.10 5.28 -6.70
C HIS A 355 12.56 4.83 -6.56
N PRO A 356 12.99 4.41 -5.37
CA PRO A 356 14.35 3.93 -5.17
C PRO A 356 14.56 2.57 -5.84
N ASP A 357 15.81 2.30 -6.26
CA ASP A 357 16.20 0.96 -6.67
C ASP A 357 15.98 -0.02 -5.51
N GLY A 358 15.29 -1.12 -5.80
CA GLY A 358 14.92 -2.12 -4.80
C GLY A 358 13.59 -1.84 -4.09
N ALA A 359 12.84 -0.78 -4.41
CA ALA A 359 11.54 -0.50 -3.76
C ALA A 359 10.62 -1.74 -3.78
N LEU A 360 10.05 -2.13 -2.64
CA LEU A 360 9.13 -3.26 -2.56
C LEU A 360 7.78 -2.91 -3.19
N VAL A 361 7.41 -3.62 -4.25
CA VAL A 361 6.22 -3.32 -5.05
C VAL A 361 5.04 -4.21 -4.65
N SER A 362 5.31 -5.49 -4.40
CA SER A 362 4.32 -6.45 -3.88
C SER A 362 4.97 -7.55 -3.06
N ARG A 363 4.22 -8.09 -2.10
CA ARG A 363 4.64 -9.23 -1.28
C ARG A 363 3.46 -10.11 -0.91
N GLN A 364 3.60 -11.41 -1.09
CA GLN A 364 2.67 -12.44 -0.65
C GLN A 364 3.41 -13.49 0.18
N VAL A 365 2.74 -13.98 1.22
CA VAL A 365 3.25 -15.04 2.10
C VAL A 365 2.39 -16.28 1.94
N PHE A 366 3.03 -17.43 1.89
CA PHE A 366 2.39 -18.73 1.70
C PHE A 366 2.93 -19.72 2.72
N GLU A 367 2.14 -20.74 3.01
CA GLU A 367 2.64 -21.91 3.74
C GLU A 367 3.81 -22.53 2.96
N ALA A 368 4.83 -22.98 3.68
CA ALA A 368 6.00 -23.65 3.10
C ALA A 368 5.69 -25.12 2.77
N SER A 369 4.71 -25.35 1.89
CA SER A 369 4.28 -26.70 1.50
C SER A 369 4.67 -27.04 0.04
N PRO A 370 4.85 -28.33 -0.31
CA PRO A 370 5.10 -28.74 -1.68
C PRO A 370 4.06 -28.25 -2.68
N PHE A 371 2.80 -28.12 -2.23
CA PHE A 371 1.71 -27.56 -3.03
C PHE A 371 2.00 -26.10 -3.44
N PHE A 372 2.29 -25.22 -2.48
CA PHE A 372 2.54 -23.81 -2.78
C PHE A 372 3.83 -23.60 -3.56
N VAL A 373 4.87 -24.39 -3.29
CA VAL A 373 6.10 -24.36 -4.09
C VAL A 373 5.78 -24.68 -5.55
N ARG A 374 5.10 -25.80 -5.84
CA ARG A 374 4.72 -26.17 -7.21
C ARG A 374 3.83 -25.09 -7.85
N HIS A 375 2.81 -24.63 -7.12
CA HIS A 375 1.88 -23.61 -7.60
C HIS A 375 2.61 -22.32 -8.03
N LEU A 376 3.51 -21.82 -7.18
CA LEU A 376 4.23 -20.57 -7.45
C LEU A 376 5.27 -20.74 -8.57
N LEU A 377 5.95 -21.87 -8.65
CA LEU A 377 6.89 -22.12 -9.75
C LEU A 377 6.18 -22.22 -11.10
N THR A 378 5.05 -22.93 -11.16
CA THR A 378 4.26 -23.05 -12.40
C THR A 378 3.67 -21.70 -12.81
N THR A 379 3.01 -20.99 -11.90
CA THR A 379 2.33 -19.73 -12.21
C THR A 379 3.29 -18.59 -12.56
N ASN A 380 4.55 -18.66 -12.15
CA ASN A 380 5.56 -17.62 -12.46
C ASN A 380 6.56 -18.04 -13.55
N GLY A 381 6.37 -19.22 -14.16
CA GLY A 381 7.09 -19.67 -15.36
C GLY A 381 8.45 -20.32 -15.09
N PHE A 382 8.69 -20.85 -13.89
CA PHE A 382 9.91 -21.61 -13.56
C PHE A 382 9.81 -23.08 -13.97
N SER A 383 8.61 -23.61 -14.14
CA SER A 383 8.34 -25.00 -14.56
C SER A 383 7.18 -25.04 -15.54
N ARG A 384 7.20 -25.99 -16.50
CA ARG A 384 6.01 -26.32 -17.29
C ARG A 384 5.02 -27.06 -16.37
N GLY A 385 3.75 -26.68 -16.44
CA GLY A 385 2.68 -27.12 -15.52
C GLY A 385 2.40 -28.62 -15.54
#